data_AF-A0A836TAU7-F1
#
_entry.id   AF-A0A836TAU7-F1
#
_cell.length_a   1.000
_cell.length_b   1.000
_cell.length_c   1.000
_cell.angle_alpha   90.00
_cell.angle_beta   90.00
_cell.angle_gamma   90.00
#
_symmetry.space_group_name_H-M   'P 1'
#
loop_
_entity.id
_entity.type
_entity.pdbx_description
1 polymer ?
#
loop_
_entity_poly.entity_id
_entity_poly.type
_entity_poly.pdbx_seq_one_letter_code
_entity_poly.pdbx_strand_id
1 'polypeptide(L)'
;MNNAPTAANTGQTNLTDNASTDIAKVMRALATNARSAAAILANNITDAKNMACREAALALGRDTNLLLTANAKDATAAETAGLSGPMLDRLKLDPVRIAAMANSL
;
A
#
# COMPACT_ATOMS: atom_id res chain seq x y z
N MET A 1 14.42 60.06 22.49
CA MET A 1 14.86 60.00 21.08
C MET A 1 15.41 58.59 20.85
N ASN A 2 14.52 57.66 20.52
CA ASN A 2 14.33 57.09 19.15
C ASN A 2 15.50 56.15 18.81
N ASN A 3 15.35 54.85 18.52
CA ASN A 3 14.27 54.09 17.88
C ASN A 3 14.34 52.60 18.28
N ALA A 4 13.19 51.93 18.22
CA ALA A 4 13.00 50.48 18.26
C ALA A 4 13.47 49.79 16.94
N PRO A 5 12.96 48.60 16.58
CA PRO A 5 13.30 47.24 17.03
C PRO A 5 13.91 46.41 15.88
N THR A 6 14.92 45.56 16.13
CA THR A 6 15.52 44.75 15.05
C THR A 6 15.09 43.28 15.15
N ALA A 7 14.01 43.02 14.40
CA ALA A 7 13.80 41.92 13.47
C ALA A 7 14.05 40.44 13.89
N ALA A 8 12.98 39.67 13.66
CA ALA A 8 12.98 38.35 13.02
C ALA A 8 13.29 37.11 13.90
N ASN A 9 12.33 36.78 14.78
CA ASN A 9 12.00 35.38 15.04
C ASN A 9 11.10 34.84 13.91
N THR A 10 11.69 34.45 12.78
CA THR A 10 10.99 33.80 11.65
C THR A 10 11.77 32.58 11.13
N GLY A 11 12.48 31.88 12.00
CA GLY A 11 13.41 30.80 11.64
C GLY A 11 12.93 29.37 11.87
N GLN A 12 11.64 29.12 12.17
CA GLN A 12 11.13 27.76 12.37
C GLN A 12 9.92 27.50 11.48
N THR A 13 10.16 27.30 10.19
CA THR A 13 9.18 26.77 9.25
C THR A 13 9.48 25.30 8.93
N ASN A 14 8.68 24.42 9.54
CA ASN A 14 8.01 23.30 8.88
C ASN A 14 8.81 22.28 8.05
N LEU A 15 9.69 21.51 8.70
CA LEU A 15 10.18 20.23 8.14
C LEU A 15 9.26 19.03 8.48
N THR A 16 8.39 19.14 9.49
CA THR A 16 7.52 18.04 9.96
C THR A 16 6.07 18.10 9.45
N ASP A 17 5.64 19.25 8.93
CA ASP A 17 4.25 19.46 8.47
C ASP A 17 4.00 18.92 7.06
N ASN A 18 5.03 18.84 6.22
CA ASN A 18 4.88 18.44 4.82
C ASN A 18 4.62 16.93 4.66
N ALA A 19 5.34 16.08 5.40
CA ALA A 19 5.16 14.62 5.35
C ALA A 19 3.81 14.19 5.96
N SER A 20 3.41 14.82 7.06
CA SER A 20 2.14 14.54 7.75
C SER A 20 0.93 14.99 6.92
N THR A 21 1.03 16.15 6.26
CA THR A 21 -0.01 16.66 5.36
C THR A 21 -0.15 15.80 4.10
N ASP A 22 0.97 15.29 3.57
CA ASP A 22 0.96 14.38 2.42
C ASP A 22 0.29 13.04 2.77
N ILE A 23 0.66 12.43 3.90
CA ILE A 23 -0.01 11.21 4.39
C ILE A 23 -1.50 11.46 4.60
N ALA A 24 -1.89 12.56 5.26
CA ALA A 24 -3.30 12.89 5.47
C ALA A 24 -4.05 13.09 4.14
N LYS A 25 -3.40 13.66 3.12
CA LYS A 25 -3.99 13.84 1.79
C LYS A 25 -4.15 12.50 1.07
N VAL A 26 -3.13 11.65 1.07
CA VAL A 26 -3.17 10.30 0.48
C VAL A 26 -4.27 9.47 1.15
N MET A 27 -4.34 9.49 2.49
CA MET A 27 -5.34 8.73 3.24
C MET A 27 -6.77 9.23 2.97
N ARG A 28 -6.99 10.55 2.89
CA ARG A 28 -8.31 11.09 2.50
C ARG A 28 -8.70 10.66 1.09
N ALA A 29 -7.78 10.73 0.13
CA ALA A 29 -8.06 10.31 -1.24
C ALA A 29 -8.39 8.81 -1.32
N LEU A 30 -7.60 7.97 -0.64
CA LEU A 30 -7.84 6.53 -0.54
C LEU A 30 -9.22 6.24 0.07
N ALA A 31 -9.58 6.90 1.17
CA ALA A 31 -10.86 6.71 1.84
C ALA A 31 -12.05 7.13 0.97
N THR A 32 -11.95 8.27 0.26
CA THR A 32 -12.98 8.72 -0.67
C THR A 32 -13.17 7.71 -1.80
N ASN A 33 -12.09 7.22 -2.41
CA ASN A 33 -12.16 6.22 -3.47
C ASN A 33 -12.76 4.90 -2.98
N ALA A 34 -12.34 4.43 -1.79
CA ALA A 34 -12.88 3.22 -1.18
C ALA A 34 -14.38 3.34 -0.89
N ARG A 35 -14.85 4.49 -0.38
CA ARG A 35 -16.28 4.73 -0.11
C ARG A 35 -17.11 4.72 -1.40
N SER A 36 -16.62 5.34 -2.47
CA SER A 36 -17.31 5.31 -3.77
C SER A 36 -17.37 3.88 -4.34
N ALA A 37 -16.28 3.12 -4.28
CA ALA A 37 -16.24 1.75 -4.73
C ALA A 37 -17.17 0.82 -3.91
N ALA A 38 -17.26 1.03 -2.59
CA ALA A 38 -18.10 0.24 -1.71
C ALA A 38 -19.59 0.34 -2.08
N ALA A 39 -20.07 1.52 -2.46
CA ALA A 39 -21.46 1.70 -2.91
C ALA A 39 -21.76 0.90 -4.19
N ILE A 40 -20.80 0.85 -5.12
CA ILE A 40 -20.93 0.07 -6.37
C ILE A 40 -20.91 -1.43 -6.06
N LEU A 41 -19.98 -1.87 -5.20
CA LEU A 41 -19.84 -3.28 -4.83
C LEU A 41 -21.07 -3.79 -4.07
N ALA A 42 -21.64 -2.98 -3.16
CA ALA A 42 -22.84 -3.35 -2.40
C ALA A 42 -24.02 -3.68 -3.31
N ASN A 43 -24.22 -2.91 -4.39
CA ASN A 43 -25.32 -3.07 -5.33
C ASN A 43 -25.07 -4.07 -6.46
N ASN A 44 -23.86 -4.63 -6.57
CA ASN A 44 -23.56 -5.63 -7.60
C ASN A 44 -24.19 -6.99 -7.30
N ILE A 45 -24.64 -7.66 -8.36
CA ILE A 45 -25.17 -9.03 -8.28
C ILE A 45 -24.06 -10.02 -7.91
N THR A 46 -24.45 -11.13 -7.28
CA THR A 46 -23.53 -12.19 -6.83
C THR A 46 -22.66 -12.74 -7.95
N ASP A 47 -23.22 -12.95 -9.15
CA ASP A 47 -22.48 -13.52 -10.28
C ASP A 47 -21.35 -12.62 -10.76
N ALA A 48 -21.57 -11.30 -10.79
CA ALA A 48 -20.54 -10.32 -11.15
C ALA A 48 -19.39 -10.32 -10.13
N LYS A 49 -19.70 -10.45 -8.83
CA LYS A 49 -18.69 -10.57 -7.76
C LYS A 49 -17.88 -11.86 -7.90
N ASN A 50 -18.57 -12.98 -8.11
CA ASN A 50 -17.93 -14.28 -8.30
C ASN A 50 -17.04 -14.31 -9.55
N MET A 51 -17.47 -13.65 -10.63
CA MET A 51 -16.66 -13.50 -11.84
C MET A 51 -15.38 -12.72 -11.54
N ALA A 52 -15.47 -11.60 -10.81
CA ALA A 52 -14.30 -10.83 -10.42
C ALA A 52 -13.30 -11.65 -9.57
N CYS A 53 -13.78 -12.47 -8.62
CA CYS A 53 -12.91 -13.36 -7.83
C CYS A 53 -12.20 -14.39 -8.72
N ARG A 54 -12.92 -15.03 -9.65
CA ARG A 54 -12.33 -16.00 -10.60
C ARG A 54 -11.28 -15.36 -11.50
N GLU A 55 -11.56 -14.17 -12.04
CA GLU A 55 -10.58 -13.44 -12.86
C GLU A 55 -9.34 -13.04 -12.04
N ALA A 56 -9.51 -12.67 -10.77
CA ALA A 56 -8.39 -12.41 -9.87
C ALA A 56 -7.55 -13.68 -9.62
N ALA A 57 -8.19 -14.84 -9.42
CA ALA A 57 -7.49 -16.12 -9.28
C ALA A 57 -6.69 -16.49 -10.54
N LEU A 58 -7.28 -16.31 -11.72
CA LEU A 58 -6.61 -16.53 -13.00
C LEU A 58 -5.43 -15.56 -13.19
N ALA A 59 -5.59 -14.29 -12.82
CA ALA A 59 -4.52 -13.31 -12.90
C ALA A 59 -3.33 -13.67 -11.98
N LEU A 60 -3.60 -14.14 -10.75
CA LEU A 60 -2.53 -14.63 -9.84
C LEU A 60 -1.74 -15.79 -10.47
N GLY A 61 -2.42 -16.75 -11.09
CA GLY A 61 -1.77 -17.86 -11.80
C GLY A 61 -0.96 -17.38 -13.00
N ARG A 62 -1.55 -16.56 -13.86
CA ARG A 62 -0.90 -16.00 -15.06
C ARG A 62 0.35 -15.19 -14.72
N ASP A 63 0.28 -14.38 -13.67
CA ASP A 63 1.32 -13.41 -13.33
C ASP A 63 2.28 -13.93 -12.23
N THR A 64 2.28 -15.24 -11.94
CA THR A 64 3.10 -15.85 -10.87
C THR A 64 4.58 -15.45 -10.94
N ASN A 65 5.20 -15.51 -12.12
CA ASN A 65 6.62 -15.16 -12.27
C ASN A 65 6.88 -13.67 -12.01
N LEU A 66 5.95 -12.80 -12.39
CA LEU A 66 6.04 -11.36 -12.12
C LEU A 66 5.98 -11.10 -10.62
N LEU A 67 5.04 -11.75 -9.92
CA LEU A 67 4.86 -11.62 -8.47
C LEU A 67 6.09 -12.12 -7.70
N LEU A 68 6.64 -13.28 -8.07
CA LEU A 68 7.84 -13.84 -7.44
C LEU A 68 9.07 -12.93 -7.65
N THR A 69 9.23 -12.39 -8.85
CA THR A 69 10.33 -11.48 -9.16
C THR A 69 10.23 -10.17 -8.38
N ALA A 70 9.03 -9.63 -8.22
CA ALA A 70 8.79 -8.44 -7.41
C ALA A 70 9.06 -8.72 -5.93
N ASN A 71 8.48 -9.80 -5.39
CA ASN A 71 8.64 -10.16 -3.98
C ASN A 71 10.09 -10.51 -3.60
N ALA A 72 10.88 -11.09 -4.51
CA ALA A 72 12.30 -11.33 -4.26
C ALA A 72 13.06 -10.02 -4.00
N LYS A 73 12.73 -8.93 -4.72
CA LYS A 73 13.33 -7.61 -4.48
C LYS A 73 12.95 -7.08 -3.10
N ASP A 74 11.68 -7.23 -2.72
CA ASP A 74 11.18 -6.81 -1.41
C ASP A 74 11.84 -7.62 -0.28
N ALA A 75 12.00 -8.93 -0.46
CA ALA A 75 12.65 -9.81 0.51
C ALA A 75 14.13 -9.43 0.70
N THR A 76 14.86 -9.16 -0.38
CA THR A 76 16.26 -8.68 -0.29
C THR A 76 16.36 -7.32 0.39
N ALA A 77 15.45 -6.40 0.09
CA ALA A 77 15.41 -5.08 0.73
C ALA A 77 15.12 -5.22 2.24
N ALA A 78 14.19 -6.11 2.63
CA ALA A 78 13.84 -6.38 4.01
C ALA A 78 14.97 -7.08 4.78
N GLU A 79 15.68 -8.04 4.15
CA GLU A 79 16.87 -8.67 4.72
C GLU A 79 17.95 -7.62 5.02
N THR A 80 18.21 -6.73 4.07
CA THR A 80 19.18 -5.63 4.22
C THR A 80 18.77 -4.63 5.31
N ALA A 81 17.46 -4.43 5.50
CA ALA A 81 16.90 -3.58 6.56
C ALA A 81 16.92 -4.26 7.95
N GLY A 82 17.44 -5.49 8.08
CA GLY A 82 17.56 -6.19 9.36
C GLY A 82 16.27 -6.84 9.84
N LEU A 83 15.33 -7.17 8.93
CA LEU A 83 14.10 -7.84 9.29
C LEU A 83 14.38 -9.25 9.84
N SER A 84 13.69 -9.63 10.92
CA SER A 84 13.89 -10.94 11.56
C SER A 84 13.47 -12.10 10.65
N GLY A 85 14.11 -13.27 10.80
CA GLY A 85 13.80 -14.49 10.04
C GLY A 85 12.30 -14.82 9.97
N PRO A 86 11.57 -14.88 11.10
CA PRO A 86 10.13 -15.16 11.08
C PRO A 86 9.30 -14.13 10.31
N MET A 87 9.75 -12.88 10.24
CA MET A 87 9.07 -11.83 9.47
C MET A 87 9.41 -11.93 7.98
N LEU A 88 10.63 -12.32 7.63
CA LEU A 88 11.01 -12.63 6.25
C LEU A 88 10.27 -13.83 5.70
N ASP A 89 10.07 -14.88 6.51
CA ASP A 89 9.30 -16.07 6.11
C ASP A 89 7.83 -15.74 5.83
N ARG A 90 7.29 -14.70 6.49
CA ARG A 90 5.93 -14.18 6.21
C ARG A 90 5.88 -13.31 4.96
N LEU A 91 6.99 -12.64 4.62
CA LEU A 91 7.11 -11.79 3.44
C LEU A 91 7.34 -12.59 2.16
N LYS A 92 8.13 -13.66 2.23
CA LYS A 92 8.51 -14.48 1.07
C LYS A 92 7.31 -15.18 0.45
N LEU A 93 7.17 -15.01 -0.86
CA LEU A 93 6.25 -15.75 -1.70
C LEU A 93 6.98 -16.91 -2.39
N ASP A 94 6.24 -17.98 -2.60
CA ASP A 94 6.63 -19.12 -3.40
C ASP A 94 5.45 -19.54 -4.31
N PRO A 95 5.66 -20.38 -5.34
CA PRO A 95 4.59 -20.80 -6.23
C PRO A 95 3.41 -21.47 -5.51
N VAL A 96 3.68 -22.19 -4.42
CA VAL A 96 2.64 -22.91 -3.66
C VAL A 96 1.73 -21.92 -2.94
N ARG A 97 2.29 -20.87 -2.33
CA ARG A 97 1.54 -19.79 -1.68
C ARG A 97 0.70 -19.00 -2.68
N ILE A 98 1.24 -18.70 -3.87
CA ILE A 98 0.49 -18.00 -4.91
C ILE A 98 -0.68 -18.88 -5.42
N ALA A 99 -0.44 -20.17 -5.66
CA ALA A 99 -1.50 -21.10 -6.03
C ALA A 99 -2.56 -21.23 -4.93
N ALA A 100 -2.16 -21.28 -3.65
CA ALA A 100 -3.08 -21.31 -2.52
C ALA A 100 -3.94 -20.04 -2.43
N MET A 101 -3.36 -18.85 -2.67
CA MET A 101 -4.11 -17.60 -2.73
C MET A 101 -5.14 -17.63 -3.86
N ALA A 102 -4.74 -18.05 -5.06
CA ALA A 102 -5.64 -18.17 -6.20
C ALA A 102 -6.81 -19.14 -5.93
N ASN A 103 -6.53 -20.28 -5.29
CA ASN A 103 -7.55 -21.29 -4.95
C ASN A 103 -8.50 -20.87 -3.81
N SER A 104 -8.18 -19.81 -3.07
CA SER A 104 -9.00 -19.32 -1.94
C SER A 104 -10.04 -18.25 -2.32
N LEU A 105 -10.01 -17.80 -3.58
CA LEU A 105 -10.94 -16.82 -4.15
C LEU A 105 -12.17 -17.50 -4.77
#